data_AF-A0A8E2JE18-F1
#
_entry.id   AF-A0A8E2JE18-F1
#
_cell.length_a   1.000
_cell.length_b   1.000
_cell.length_c   1.000
_cell.angle_alpha   90.00
_cell.angle_beta   90.00
_cell.angle_gamma   90.00
#
_symmetry.space_group_name_H-M   'P 1'
#
loop_
_entity.id
_entity.type
_entity.pdbx_description
1 polymer ?
#
loop_
_entity_poly.entity_id
_entity_poly.type
_entity_poly.pdbx_seq_one_letter_code
_entity_poly.pdbx_strand_id
1 'polypeptide(L)'
;LSNQKQGYLFVQEPANKLNEAYLDLSTRACLDPIDGLMKGERWNMVAVRRYLQDEVDFLIEIMLVMYILGGQAPRSTELFSLEHRNSNSTSRGICVHEGSVVYIIRHWKARHVTNKEFNVARYLTSEASQLLATHLIYVRPFTDMLCRVCLRHQQERLEVLTNALRRLTKTICGAPFGVQVYRQLSIAVTEKHIKQISKPFNRFDDKSVSADIEVAFSWQSGHRPVQRGTTYGIDGAFPDSLQPALLGIYRWAFKEWQ
;
A
#
# COMPACT_ATOMS: atom_id res chain seq x y z
N LEU A 1 8.55 8.33 5.96
CA LEU A 1 8.89 6.90 5.71
C LEU A 1 9.91 6.32 6.70
N SER A 2 10.70 7.15 7.40
CA SER A 2 11.90 6.74 8.16
C SER A 2 11.67 6.18 9.57
N ASN A 3 10.47 6.30 10.15
CA ASN A 3 10.25 5.81 11.51
C ASN A 3 10.25 4.27 11.56
N GLN A 4 11.23 3.71 12.27
CA GLN A 4 11.48 2.27 12.46
C GLN A 4 11.06 1.76 13.85
N LYS A 5 10.41 2.59 14.67
CA LYS A 5 9.93 2.15 15.99
C LYS A 5 8.98 0.97 15.83
N GLN A 6 9.18 -0.07 16.64
CA GLN A 6 8.32 -1.25 16.68
C GLN A 6 6.86 -0.82 16.92
N GLY A 7 5.93 -1.42 16.18
CA GLY A 7 4.50 -1.14 16.27
C GLY A 7 4.05 0.14 15.56
N TYR A 8 4.98 0.95 15.03
CA TYR A 8 4.67 2.25 14.42
C TYR A 8 3.77 2.13 13.18
N LEU A 9 2.76 2.99 13.15
CA LEU A 9 1.88 3.34 12.03
C LEU A 9 1.60 4.85 12.13
N PHE A 10 1.30 5.52 11.01
CA PHE A 10 1.03 6.97 11.00
C PHE A 10 -0.09 7.41 11.96
N VAL A 11 -1.02 6.51 12.31
CA VAL A 11 -2.09 6.74 13.29
C VAL A 11 -1.54 7.02 14.70
N GLN A 12 -0.36 6.48 15.02
CA GLN A 12 0.30 6.65 16.33
C GLN A 12 1.17 7.90 16.42
N GLU A 13 1.30 8.66 15.33
CA GLU A 13 2.06 9.91 15.34
C GLU A 13 1.29 10.97 16.14
N PRO A 14 1.81 11.50 17.26
CA PRO A 14 1.08 12.42 18.12
C PRO A 14 0.60 13.68 17.39
N ALA A 15 1.39 14.16 16.42
CA ALA A 15 1.05 15.32 15.59
C ALA A 15 -0.26 15.13 14.80
N ASN A 16 -0.63 13.88 14.48
CA ASN A 16 -1.81 13.58 13.69
C ASN A 16 -3.10 13.58 14.52
N LYS A 17 -3.02 13.41 15.85
CA LYS A 17 -4.19 13.32 16.76
C LYS A 17 -5.21 12.24 16.36
N LEU A 18 -4.73 11.09 15.87
CA LEU A 18 -5.57 9.99 15.36
C LEU A 18 -5.63 8.77 16.29
N ASN A 19 -4.85 8.74 17.37
CA ASN A 19 -4.72 7.60 18.27
C ASN A 19 -6.04 7.16 18.92
N GLU A 20 -6.93 8.11 19.20
CA GLU A 20 -8.22 7.89 19.87
C GLU A 20 -9.42 8.00 18.92
N ALA A 21 -9.19 8.28 17.64
CA ALA A 21 -10.27 8.48 16.66
C ALA A 21 -11.21 7.26 16.56
N TYR A 22 -10.70 6.05 16.76
CA TYR A 22 -11.51 4.83 16.76
C TYR A 22 -12.54 4.77 17.89
N LEU A 23 -12.39 5.55 18.98
CA LEU A 23 -13.35 5.56 20.09
C LEU A 23 -14.73 6.09 19.66
N ASP A 24 -14.76 7.06 18.73
CA ASP A 24 -15.99 7.57 18.14
C ASP A 24 -16.74 6.50 17.32
N LEU A 25 -15.99 5.65 16.62
CA LEU A 25 -16.56 4.49 15.93
C LEU A 25 -17.05 3.45 16.94
N SER A 26 -16.25 3.18 17.98
CA SER A 26 -16.60 2.18 18.99
C SER A 26 -17.89 2.53 19.72
N THR A 27 -18.07 3.80 20.09
CA THR A 27 -19.28 4.29 20.76
C THR A 27 -20.51 4.10 19.86
N ARG A 28 -20.41 4.50 18.59
CA ARG A 28 -21.52 4.34 17.63
C ARG A 28 -21.86 2.88 17.37
N ALA A 29 -20.86 2.04 17.14
CA ALA A 29 -21.08 0.62 16.87
C ALA A 29 -21.63 -0.13 18.09
N CYS A 30 -21.22 0.24 19.31
CA CYS A 30 -21.75 -0.37 20.53
C CYS A 30 -23.19 0.06 20.83
N LEU A 31 -23.53 1.32 20.57
CA LEU A 31 -24.83 1.91 20.89
C LEU A 31 -25.84 1.88 19.73
N ASP A 32 -25.50 1.23 18.60
CA ASP A 32 -26.40 1.14 17.46
C ASP A 32 -27.74 0.46 17.85
N PRO A 33 -28.89 1.09 17.59
CA PRO A 33 -30.18 0.60 18.06
C PRO A 33 -30.66 -0.67 17.34
N ILE A 34 -30.14 -0.96 16.14
CA ILE A 34 -30.55 -2.09 15.31
C ILE A 34 -29.56 -3.24 15.50
N ASP A 35 -28.28 -2.95 15.33
CA ASP A 35 -27.21 -3.96 15.22
C ASP A 35 -26.06 -3.74 16.23
N GLY A 36 -26.37 -3.10 17.37
CA GLY A 36 -25.43 -2.77 18.43
C GLY A 36 -24.58 -3.94 18.92
N LEU A 37 -23.28 -3.66 19.11
CA LEU A 37 -22.31 -4.64 19.60
C LEU A 37 -22.45 -4.92 21.10
N MET A 38 -23.15 -4.08 21.86
CA MET A 38 -23.44 -4.27 23.27
C MET A 38 -24.95 -4.31 23.55
N LYS A 39 -25.35 -5.16 24.49
CA LYS A 39 -26.69 -5.22 25.06
C LYS A 39 -26.58 -5.04 26.58
N GLY A 40 -26.86 -3.82 27.05
CA GLY A 40 -26.54 -3.43 28.42
C GLY A 40 -25.03 -3.51 28.65
N GLU A 41 -24.61 -4.22 29.70
CA GLU A 41 -23.19 -4.39 30.05
C GLU A 41 -22.51 -5.60 29.37
N ARG A 42 -23.20 -6.31 28.48
CA ARG A 42 -22.68 -7.54 27.84
C ARG A 42 -22.48 -7.37 26.34
N TRP A 43 -21.42 -7.98 25.82
CA TRP A 43 -21.16 -8.07 24.40
C TRP A 43 -22.19 -8.96 23.69
N ASN A 44 -22.77 -8.44 22.61
CA ASN A 44 -23.54 -9.23 21.66
C ASN A 44 -22.57 -10.00 20.75
N MET A 45 -22.15 -11.19 21.19
CA MET A 45 -21.13 -11.98 20.49
C MET A 45 -21.48 -12.34 19.04
N VAL A 46 -22.77 -12.40 18.68
CA VAL A 46 -23.20 -12.61 17.29
C VAL A 46 -22.88 -11.38 16.45
N ALA A 47 -23.23 -10.19 16.93
CA ALA A 47 -22.95 -8.93 16.24
C ALA A 47 -21.43 -8.65 16.17
N VAL A 48 -20.68 -8.94 17.24
CA VAL A 48 -19.21 -8.80 17.27
C VAL A 48 -18.55 -9.70 16.22
N ARG A 49 -18.95 -10.97 16.14
CA ARG A 49 -18.39 -11.89 15.12
C ARG A 49 -18.74 -11.46 13.70
N ARG A 50 -19.97 -10.99 13.48
CA ARG A 50 -20.40 -10.45 12.17
C ARG A 50 -19.54 -9.24 11.80
N TYR A 51 -19.39 -8.27 12.70
CA TYR A 51 -18.56 -7.08 12.45
C TYR A 51 -17.11 -7.43 12.10
N LEU A 52 -16.50 -8.40 12.79
CA LEU A 52 -15.15 -8.88 12.48
C LEU A 52 -15.09 -9.62 11.14
N GLN A 53 -16.14 -10.33 10.76
CA GLN A 53 -16.25 -10.95 9.44
C GLN A 53 -16.39 -9.90 8.33
N ASP A 54 -17.19 -8.85 8.55
CA ASP A 54 -17.35 -7.73 7.62
C ASP A 54 -16.02 -6.99 7.41
N GLU A 55 -15.20 -6.84 8.46
CA GLU A 55 -13.84 -6.30 8.33
C GLU A 55 -12.96 -7.18 7.43
N VAL A 56 -13.02 -8.51 7.63
CA VAL A 56 -12.28 -9.48 6.81
C VAL A 56 -12.70 -9.38 5.34
N ASP A 57 -13.99 -9.29 5.07
CA ASP A 57 -14.53 -9.16 3.71
C ASP A 57 -14.11 -7.82 3.08
N PHE A 58 -14.20 -6.71 3.83
CA PHE A 58 -13.69 -5.41 3.40
C PHE A 58 -12.18 -5.45 3.09
N LEU A 59 -11.39 -6.16 3.90
CA LEU A 59 -9.96 -6.31 3.67
C LEU A 59 -9.67 -7.05 2.35
N ILE A 60 -10.49 -8.03 1.95
CA ILE A 60 -10.39 -8.67 0.62
C ILE A 60 -10.61 -7.63 -0.47
N GLU A 61 -11.67 -6.84 -0.35
CA GLU A 61 -12.06 -5.85 -1.35
C GLU A 61 -11.00 -4.75 -1.51
N ILE A 62 -10.51 -4.18 -0.40
CA ILE A 62 -9.47 -3.16 -0.48
C ILE A 62 -8.15 -3.75 -1.01
N MET A 63 -7.83 -5.01 -0.72
CA MET A 63 -6.68 -5.69 -1.33
C MET A 63 -6.85 -5.88 -2.83
N LEU A 64 -8.06 -6.18 -3.32
CA LEU A 64 -8.35 -6.20 -4.76
C LEU A 64 -8.15 -4.83 -5.39
N VAL A 65 -8.65 -3.76 -4.75
CA VAL A 65 -8.47 -2.38 -5.20
C VAL A 65 -6.98 -2.05 -5.29
N MET A 66 -6.20 -2.34 -4.25
CA MET A 66 -4.74 -2.16 -4.24
C MET A 66 -4.07 -2.95 -5.37
N TYR A 67 -4.51 -4.18 -5.61
CA TYR A 67 -3.96 -5.08 -6.62
C TYR A 67 -4.23 -4.63 -8.06
N ILE A 68 -5.41 -4.06 -8.30
CA ILE A 68 -5.87 -3.65 -9.63
C ILE A 68 -5.39 -2.23 -9.97
N LEU A 69 -5.53 -1.29 -9.02
CA LEU A 69 -5.25 0.13 -9.26
C LEU A 69 -3.78 0.51 -9.01
N GLY A 70 -3.00 -0.32 -8.32
CA GLY A 70 -1.61 -0.03 -7.95
C GLY A 70 -0.56 -0.25 -9.04
N GLY A 71 -0.95 -0.19 -10.32
CA GLY A 71 -0.10 -0.46 -11.49
C GLY A 71 0.02 -1.95 -11.84
N GLN A 72 1.14 -2.33 -12.48
CA GLN A 72 1.43 -3.73 -12.83
C GLN A 72 1.37 -4.64 -11.61
N ALA A 73 0.54 -5.67 -11.61
CA ALA A 73 0.19 -6.38 -10.39
C ALA A 73 1.41 -7.11 -9.76
N PRO A 74 1.62 -7.00 -8.43
CA PRO A 74 2.69 -7.73 -7.76
C PRO A 74 2.40 -9.24 -7.68
N ARG A 75 3.31 -10.04 -7.10
CA ARG A 75 2.93 -11.42 -6.73
C ARG A 75 1.90 -11.32 -5.61
N SER A 76 0.87 -12.15 -5.63
CA SER A 76 -0.15 -12.14 -4.57
C SER A 76 0.49 -12.31 -3.19
N THR A 77 1.48 -13.20 -3.07
CA THR A 77 2.26 -13.43 -1.84
C THR A 77 2.97 -12.18 -1.33
N GLU A 78 3.43 -11.29 -2.23
CA GLU A 78 4.07 -10.03 -1.85
C GLU A 78 3.04 -9.06 -1.26
N LEU A 79 1.82 -9.02 -1.80
CA LEU A 79 0.72 -8.22 -1.25
C LEU A 79 0.28 -8.73 0.13
N PHE A 80 0.15 -10.05 0.31
CA PHE A 80 -0.21 -10.67 1.61
C PHE A 80 0.88 -10.53 2.68
N SER A 81 2.13 -10.32 2.26
CA SER A 81 3.25 -10.09 3.18
C SER A 81 3.33 -8.65 3.70
N LEU A 82 2.48 -7.74 3.22
CA LEU A 82 2.48 -6.35 3.67
C LEU A 82 2.05 -6.25 5.13
N GLU A 83 2.89 -5.60 5.92
CA GLU A 83 2.57 -5.24 7.29
C GLU A 83 2.08 -3.79 7.34
N HIS A 84 1.00 -3.54 8.07
CA HIS A 84 0.51 -2.18 8.28
C HIS A 84 1.28 -1.44 9.40
N ARG A 85 1.90 -2.17 10.33
CA ARG A 85 2.76 -1.66 11.41
C ARG A 85 4.17 -2.23 11.28
N ASN A 86 5.17 -1.52 11.81
CA ASN A 86 6.52 -2.09 11.89
C ASN A 86 6.51 -3.29 12.85
N SER A 87 7.03 -4.44 12.42
CA SER A 87 7.30 -5.56 13.31
C SER A 87 8.69 -5.43 13.96
N ASN A 88 9.15 -6.47 14.64
CA ASN A 88 10.48 -6.53 15.23
C ASN A 88 11.58 -6.65 14.15
N SER A 89 11.23 -7.21 13.00
CA SER A 89 12.18 -7.61 11.96
C SER A 89 11.89 -6.98 10.60
N THR A 90 10.73 -6.36 10.41
CA THR A 90 10.28 -5.80 9.13
C THR A 90 9.62 -4.43 9.31
N SER A 91 9.94 -3.49 8.42
CA SER A 91 9.24 -2.22 8.34
C SER A 91 7.86 -2.41 7.71
N ARG A 92 6.88 -1.60 8.13
CA ARG A 92 5.56 -1.55 7.50
C ARG A 92 5.65 -1.32 5.99
N GLY A 93 4.73 -1.93 5.27
CA GLY A 93 4.51 -1.71 3.85
C GLY A 93 3.61 -0.51 3.56
N ILE A 94 2.68 -0.15 4.44
CA ILE A 94 1.70 0.92 4.18
C ILE A 94 2.17 2.26 4.77
N CYS A 95 2.18 3.30 3.94
CA CYS A 95 2.66 4.64 4.29
C CYS A 95 1.81 5.73 3.63
N VAL A 96 1.97 6.97 4.09
CA VAL A 96 1.43 8.18 3.43
C VAL A 96 2.58 8.97 2.84
N HIS A 97 2.47 9.36 1.57
CA HIS A 97 3.42 10.19 0.86
C HIS A 97 2.66 11.20 0.00
N GLU A 98 2.95 12.50 0.18
CA GLU A 98 2.31 13.59 -0.56
C GLU A 98 0.77 13.50 -0.61
N GLY A 99 0.16 13.18 0.53
CA GLY A 99 -1.31 13.07 0.68
C GLY A 99 -1.92 11.78 0.10
N SER A 100 -1.12 10.91 -0.52
CA SER A 100 -1.59 9.62 -1.05
C SER A 100 -1.14 8.48 -0.15
N VAL A 101 -1.97 7.44 -0.02
CA VAL A 101 -1.53 6.18 0.59
C VAL A 101 -0.69 5.42 -0.44
N VAL A 102 0.43 4.90 0.03
CA VAL A 102 1.40 4.14 -0.76
C VAL A 102 1.67 2.83 -0.05
N TYR A 103 1.61 1.72 -0.79
CA TYR A 103 2.08 0.43 -0.29
C TYR A 103 3.41 0.05 -0.94
N ILE A 104 4.33 -0.42 -0.12
CA ILE A 104 5.73 -0.67 -0.46
C ILE A 104 6.00 -2.16 -0.35
N ILE A 105 6.38 -2.75 -1.47
CA ILE A 105 6.82 -4.14 -1.54
C ILE A 105 8.36 -4.16 -1.55
N ARG A 106 8.94 -4.95 -0.65
CA ARG A 106 10.39 -5.11 -0.50
C ARG A 106 10.79 -6.50 -0.95
N HIS A 107 11.60 -6.61 -1.99
CA HIS A 107 11.98 -7.91 -2.55
C HIS A 107 13.29 -8.42 -1.93
N TRP A 108 13.15 -9.32 -0.95
CA TRP A 108 14.29 -9.90 -0.23
C TRP A 108 15.20 -10.78 -1.11
N LYS A 109 14.68 -11.39 -2.19
CA LYS A 109 15.50 -12.21 -3.10
C LYS A 109 16.62 -11.42 -3.79
N ALA A 110 16.44 -10.12 -4.04
CA ALA A 110 17.50 -9.25 -4.55
C ALA A 110 18.64 -9.08 -3.52
N ARG A 111 18.31 -9.08 -2.23
CA ARG A 111 19.25 -8.91 -1.12
C ARG A 111 20.27 -10.05 -1.01
N HIS A 112 19.87 -11.30 -1.26
CA HIS A 112 20.81 -12.43 -1.23
C HIS A 112 21.82 -12.43 -2.38
N VAL A 113 21.49 -11.81 -3.52
CA VAL A 113 22.35 -11.80 -4.71
C VAL A 113 23.19 -10.52 -4.78
N THR A 114 22.65 -9.38 -4.32
CA THR A 114 23.25 -8.05 -4.53
C THR A 114 23.48 -7.25 -3.24
N ASN A 115 23.12 -7.80 -2.07
CA ASN A 115 23.11 -7.13 -0.76
C ASN A 115 22.28 -5.84 -0.71
N LYS A 116 21.28 -5.75 -1.60
CA LYS A 116 20.48 -4.56 -1.86
C LYS A 116 18.99 -4.91 -1.89
N GLU A 117 18.15 -4.10 -1.22
CA GLU A 117 16.70 -4.34 -1.14
C GLU A 117 15.95 -3.62 -2.27
N PHE A 118 15.55 -4.34 -3.31
CA PHE A 118 14.72 -3.74 -4.36
C PHE A 118 13.34 -3.35 -3.81
N ASN A 119 13.04 -2.05 -3.78
CA ASN A 119 11.83 -1.49 -3.18
C ASN A 119 10.88 -0.95 -4.26
N VAL A 120 9.63 -1.41 -4.27
CA VAL A 120 8.58 -0.96 -5.20
C VAL A 120 7.48 -0.24 -4.43
N ALA A 121 7.36 1.07 -4.63
CA ALA A 121 6.27 1.86 -4.08
C ALA A 121 5.11 1.92 -5.07
N ARG A 122 3.89 1.74 -4.57
CA ARG A 122 2.67 1.71 -5.38
C ARG A 122 1.65 2.66 -4.76
N TYR A 123 1.34 3.70 -5.51
CA TYR A 123 0.39 4.72 -5.09
C TYR A 123 -1.04 4.22 -5.31
N LEU A 124 -1.95 4.70 -4.46
CA LEU A 124 -3.38 4.50 -4.59
C LEU A 124 -4.06 5.79 -5.04
N THR A 125 -5.24 5.68 -5.65
CA THR A 125 -6.09 6.85 -5.94
C THR A 125 -6.52 7.55 -4.65
N SER A 126 -7.09 8.74 -4.77
CA SER A 126 -7.57 9.51 -3.61
C SER A 126 -8.63 8.70 -2.84
N GLU A 127 -9.56 8.08 -3.57
CA GLU A 127 -10.68 7.31 -3.03
C GLU A 127 -10.17 6.06 -2.31
N ALA A 128 -9.29 5.29 -2.96
CA ALA A 128 -8.68 4.10 -2.36
C ALA A 128 -7.79 4.45 -1.15
N SER A 129 -7.10 5.59 -1.21
CA SER A 129 -6.30 6.13 -0.10
C SER A 129 -7.19 6.45 1.10
N GLN A 130 -8.31 7.14 0.88
CA GLN A 130 -9.27 7.49 1.93
C GLN A 130 -9.89 6.24 2.55
N LEU A 131 -10.30 5.26 1.74
CA LEU A 131 -10.86 4.00 2.25
C LEU A 131 -9.86 3.26 3.15
N LEU A 132 -8.63 3.04 2.66
CA LEU A 132 -7.61 2.33 3.42
C LEU A 132 -7.17 3.12 4.67
N ALA A 133 -7.02 4.44 4.56
CA ALA A 133 -6.70 5.29 5.71
C ALA A 133 -7.80 5.24 6.77
N THR A 134 -9.07 5.37 6.36
CA THR A 134 -10.23 5.29 7.27
C THR A 134 -10.28 3.95 7.99
N HIS A 135 -10.05 2.86 7.26
CA HIS A 135 -9.93 1.54 7.86
C HIS A 135 -8.81 1.48 8.90
N LEU A 136 -7.60 1.95 8.57
CA LEU A 136 -6.45 1.91 9.48
C LEU A 136 -6.62 2.81 10.71
N ILE A 137 -7.34 3.93 10.59
CA ILE A 137 -7.57 4.90 11.66
C ILE A 137 -8.70 4.43 12.60
N TYR A 138 -9.83 4.02 12.04
CA TYR A 138 -11.04 3.76 12.84
C TYR A 138 -11.31 2.28 13.04
N VAL A 139 -11.37 1.51 11.96
CA VAL A 139 -11.82 0.11 12.01
C VAL A 139 -10.76 -0.77 12.65
N ARG A 140 -9.50 -0.67 12.19
CA ARG A 140 -8.42 -1.57 12.62
C ARG A 140 -8.10 -1.50 14.12
N PRO A 141 -7.98 -0.32 14.76
CA PRO A 141 -7.75 -0.27 16.21
C PRO A 141 -8.96 -0.78 17.00
N PHE A 142 -10.17 -0.54 16.48
CA PHE A 142 -11.38 -1.03 17.10
C PHE A 142 -11.49 -2.56 17.03
N THR A 143 -11.17 -3.16 15.88
CA THR A 143 -11.19 -4.62 15.70
C THR A 143 -10.09 -5.31 16.48
N ASP A 144 -8.89 -4.70 16.55
CA ASP A 144 -7.81 -5.11 17.45
C ASP A 144 -8.30 -5.12 18.92
N MET A 145 -9.11 -4.13 19.34
CA MET A 145 -9.69 -4.06 20.69
C MET A 145 -10.75 -5.15 20.91
N LEU A 146 -11.70 -5.31 19.99
CA LEU A 146 -12.73 -6.35 20.06
C LEU A 146 -12.13 -7.74 20.13
N CYS A 147 -11.11 -8.04 19.31
CA CYS A 147 -10.40 -9.32 19.35
C CYS A 147 -9.78 -9.59 20.72
N ARG A 148 -9.11 -8.60 21.31
CA ARG A 148 -8.49 -8.72 22.65
C ARG A 148 -9.52 -8.96 23.74
N VAL A 149 -10.61 -8.19 23.75
CA VAL A 149 -11.60 -8.21 24.85
C VAL A 149 -12.58 -9.37 24.71
N CYS A 150 -13.00 -9.71 23.48
CA CYS A 150 -14.10 -10.65 23.24
C CYS A 150 -13.64 -12.06 22.82
N LEU A 151 -12.53 -12.19 22.09
CA LEU A 151 -12.12 -13.47 21.48
C LEU A 151 -10.85 -14.07 22.07
N ARG A 152 -10.02 -13.28 22.77
CA ARG A 152 -8.69 -13.70 23.29
C ARG A 152 -7.79 -14.31 22.20
N HIS A 153 -8.03 -13.97 20.94
CA HIS A 153 -7.31 -14.49 19.77
C HIS A 153 -7.13 -13.38 18.75
N GLN A 154 -6.04 -13.45 17.99
CA GLN A 154 -5.75 -12.53 16.91
C GLN A 154 -6.21 -13.15 15.59
N GLN A 155 -7.06 -12.47 14.83
CA GLN A 155 -7.57 -13.00 13.57
C GLN A 155 -6.43 -13.21 12.56
N GLU A 156 -6.29 -14.42 12.03
CA GLU A 156 -5.24 -14.84 11.09
C GLU A 156 -5.57 -14.56 9.61
N ARG A 157 -4.52 -14.67 8.77
CA ARG A 157 -4.38 -14.17 7.39
C ARG A 157 -5.44 -14.69 6.41
N LEU A 158 -5.92 -13.76 5.59
CA LEU A 158 -6.79 -14.02 4.45
C LEU A 158 -6.03 -14.63 3.26
N GLU A 159 -6.30 -15.88 2.93
CA GLU A 159 -5.96 -16.49 1.63
C GLU A 159 -7.20 -16.61 0.72
N VAL A 160 -7.76 -15.47 0.28
CA VAL A 160 -9.01 -15.46 -0.51
C VAL A 160 -8.96 -14.56 -1.76
N LEU A 161 -7.86 -13.81 -1.97
CA LEU A 161 -7.76 -12.83 -3.08
C LEU A 161 -7.99 -13.46 -4.46
N THR A 162 -7.48 -14.66 -4.71
CA THR A 162 -7.69 -15.36 -6.01
C THR A 162 -9.16 -15.63 -6.28
N ASN A 163 -9.93 -16.03 -5.27
CA ASN A 163 -11.35 -16.31 -5.43
C ASN A 163 -12.16 -15.03 -5.58
N ALA A 164 -11.81 -14.00 -4.82
CA ALA A 164 -12.43 -12.69 -4.93
C ALA A 164 -12.20 -12.08 -6.32
N LEU A 165 -10.97 -12.18 -6.84
CA LEU A 165 -10.65 -11.72 -8.19
C LEU A 165 -11.37 -12.54 -9.27
N ARG A 166 -11.47 -13.87 -9.12
CA ARG A 166 -12.24 -14.72 -10.03
C ARG A 166 -13.72 -14.33 -10.07
N ARG A 167 -14.32 -14.01 -8.93
CA ARG A 167 -15.71 -13.52 -8.84
C ARG A 167 -15.85 -12.19 -9.58
N LEU A 168 -14.98 -11.22 -9.27
CA LEU A 168 -14.99 -9.90 -9.89
C LEU A 168 -14.83 -9.97 -11.42
N THR A 169 -13.85 -10.74 -11.89
CA THR A 169 -13.53 -10.87 -13.33
C THR A 169 -14.60 -11.63 -14.09
N LYS A 170 -15.26 -12.62 -13.48
CA LYS A 170 -16.45 -13.24 -14.05
C LYS A 170 -17.57 -12.23 -14.29
N THR A 171 -17.79 -11.33 -13.33
CA THR A 171 -18.84 -10.30 -13.43
C THR A 171 -18.50 -9.22 -14.46
N ILE A 172 -17.26 -8.72 -14.45
CA ILE A 172 -16.86 -7.59 -15.30
C ILE A 172 -16.46 -8.03 -16.71
N CYS A 173 -15.69 -9.11 -16.83
CA CYS A 173 -15.09 -9.56 -18.09
C CYS A 173 -15.82 -10.75 -18.72
N GLY A 174 -16.85 -11.30 -18.06
CA GLY A 174 -17.53 -12.51 -18.49
C GLY A 174 -16.73 -13.81 -18.33
N ALA A 175 -15.49 -13.73 -17.84
CA ALA A 175 -14.58 -14.86 -17.69
C ALA A 175 -13.85 -14.81 -16.33
N PRO A 176 -13.90 -15.89 -15.53
CA PRO A 176 -13.20 -15.93 -14.25
C PRO A 176 -11.70 -16.17 -14.46
N PHE A 177 -10.87 -15.26 -13.97
CA PHE A 177 -9.44 -15.49 -13.90
C PHE A 177 -8.84 -15.00 -12.57
N GLY A 178 -7.76 -15.67 -12.16
CA GLY A 178 -7.11 -15.44 -10.87
C GLY A 178 -5.92 -14.49 -10.96
N VAL A 179 -5.24 -14.31 -9.82
CA VAL A 179 -4.12 -13.37 -9.65
C VAL A 179 -2.98 -13.58 -10.66
N GLN A 180 -2.66 -14.84 -10.99
CA GLN A 180 -1.58 -15.13 -11.95
C GLN A 180 -1.90 -14.62 -13.36
N VAL A 181 -3.13 -14.85 -13.84
CA VAL A 181 -3.56 -14.40 -15.17
C VAL A 181 -3.68 -12.88 -15.19
N TYR A 182 -4.30 -12.28 -14.17
CA TYR A 182 -4.42 -10.82 -14.08
C TYR A 182 -3.05 -10.15 -14.09
N ARG A 183 -2.06 -10.70 -13.38
CA ARG A 183 -0.70 -10.18 -13.43
C ARG A 183 -0.14 -10.13 -14.85
N GLN A 184 -0.27 -11.22 -15.61
CA GLN A 184 0.20 -11.25 -17.01
C GLN A 184 -0.56 -10.24 -17.87
N LEU A 185 -1.87 -10.12 -17.66
CA LEU A 185 -2.69 -9.11 -18.34
C LEU A 185 -2.23 -7.69 -18.00
N SER A 186 -1.94 -7.38 -16.73
CA SER A 186 -1.48 -6.04 -16.33
C SER A 186 -0.15 -5.65 -16.98
N ILE A 187 0.75 -6.63 -17.18
CA ILE A 187 2.01 -6.42 -17.90
C ILE A 187 1.72 -6.16 -19.38
N ALA A 188 0.93 -7.02 -20.03
CA ALA A 188 0.56 -6.86 -21.44
C ALA A 188 -0.20 -5.55 -21.71
N VAL A 189 -1.07 -5.11 -20.79
CA VAL A 189 -1.77 -3.82 -20.87
C VAL A 189 -0.76 -2.68 -20.86
N THR A 190 0.21 -2.74 -19.95
CA THR A 190 1.26 -1.73 -19.85
C THR A 190 2.06 -1.65 -21.16
N GLU A 191 2.53 -2.79 -21.67
CA GLU A 191 3.31 -2.86 -22.92
C GLU A 191 2.55 -2.36 -24.15
N LYS A 192 1.23 -2.62 -24.22
CA LYS A 192 0.41 -2.30 -25.40
C LYS A 192 -0.22 -0.90 -25.36
N HIS A 193 -0.58 -0.41 -24.17
CA HIS A 193 -1.44 0.77 -24.03
C HIS A 193 -0.74 1.98 -23.41
N ILE A 194 0.31 1.79 -22.61
CA ILE A 194 1.07 2.92 -22.07
C ILE A 194 2.06 3.40 -23.14
N LYS A 195 1.58 4.34 -23.96
CA LYS A 195 2.28 4.89 -25.15
C LYS A 195 3.70 5.38 -24.87
N GLN A 196 3.98 5.81 -23.63
CA GLN A 196 5.28 6.33 -23.23
C GLN A 196 6.34 5.25 -23.05
N ILE A 197 5.98 3.96 -22.95
CA ILE A 197 6.98 2.86 -22.92
C ILE A 197 7.70 2.72 -24.27
N SER A 198 7.08 3.19 -25.36
CA SER A 198 7.75 3.29 -26.67
C SER A 198 8.84 4.37 -26.73
N LYS A 199 8.87 5.30 -25.75
CA LYS A 199 9.93 6.30 -25.58
C LYS A 199 10.79 5.89 -24.39
N PRO A 200 12.12 5.73 -24.54
CA PRO A 200 12.98 5.40 -23.41
C PRO A 200 12.84 6.47 -22.32
N PHE A 201 12.40 6.08 -21.12
CA PHE A 201 12.45 6.96 -19.95
C PHE A 201 13.93 7.26 -19.63
N ASN A 202 14.38 8.48 -19.91
CA ASN A 202 15.73 8.92 -19.59
C ASN A 202 15.73 9.65 -18.24
N ARG A 203 16.03 8.90 -17.17
CA ARG A 203 16.13 9.45 -15.80
C ARG A 203 17.20 10.54 -15.64
N PHE A 204 18.12 10.66 -16.60
CA PHE A 204 19.20 11.64 -16.59
C PHE A 204 18.98 12.77 -17.60
N ASP A 205 17.75 12.91 -18.12
CA ASP A 205 17.42 14.00 -19.01
C ASP A 205 17.58 15.34 -18.30
N ASP A 206 18.52 16.13 -18.80
CA ASP A 206 18.88 17.44 -18.29
C ASP A 206 18.93 18.49 -19.42
N LYS A 207 18.28 18.19 -20.55
CA LYS A 207 18.31 19.03 -21.74
C LYS A 207 16.93 19.29 -22.31
N SER A 208 15.97 18.40 -22.10
CA SER A 208 14.62 18.64 -22.59
C SER A 208 13.86 19.65 -21.73
N VAL A 209 12.84 20.27 -22.32
CA VAL A 209 11.89 21.13 -21.60
C VAL A 209 11.08 20.33 -20.57
N SER A 210 11.04 19.00 -20.71
CA SER A 210 10.39 18.06 -19.79
C SER A 210 11.32 17.52 -18.69
N ALA A 211 12.57 17.99 -18.61
CA ALA A 211 13.49 17.59 -17.54
C ALA A 211 12.92 17.99 -16.16
N ASP A 212 13.08 17.11 -15.17
CA ASP A 212 12.61 17.36 -13.81
C ASP A 212 13.33 18.58 -13.20
N ILE A 213 12.62 19.41 -12.44
CA ILE A 213 13.20 20.58 -11.77
C ILE A 213 14.34 20.20 -10.81
N GLU A 214 14.34 18.96 -10.28
CA GLU A 214 15.41 18.44 -9.42
C GLU A 214 16.78 18.42 -10.11
N VAL A 215 16.82 18.44 -11.46
CA VAL A 215 18.05 18.57 -12.25
C VAL A 215 18.82 19.85 -11.91
N ALA A 216 18.13 20.93 -11.53
CA ALA A 216 18.76 22.19 -11.16
C ALA A 216 19.74 22.04 -9.99
N PHE A 217 19.47 21.15 -9.04
CA PHE A 217 20.39 20.86 -7.94
C PHE A 217 21.68 20.19 -8.41
N SER A 218 21.61 19.38 -9.49
CA SER A 218 22.81 18.79 -10.09
C SER A 218 23.69 19.90 -10.67
N TRP A 219 23.10 20.83 -11.43
CA TRP A 219 23.81 21.96 -12.02
C TRP A 219 24.41 22.90 -10.97
N GLN A 220 23.71 23.16 -9.86
CA GLN A 220 24.25 23.94 -8.74
C GLN A 220 25.51 23.34 -8.14
N SER A 221 25.61 22.00 -8.11
CA SER A 221 26.82 21.30 -7.67
C SER A 221 27.89 21.15 -8.77
N GLY A 222 27.68 21.75 -9.95
CA GLY A 222 28.61 21.65 -11.08
C GLY A 222 28.57 20.32 -11.83
N HIS A 223 27.56 19.47 -11.58
CA HIS A 223 27.45 18.13 -12.16
C HIS A 223 26.24 18.00 -13.09
N ARG A 224 26.37 17.15 -14.11
CA ARG A 224 25.21 16.62 -14.83
C ARG A 224 24.51 15.56 -13.96
N PRO A 225 23.19 15.31 -14.11
CA PRO A 225 22.50 14.28 -13.33
C PRO A 225 23.16 12.90 -13.40
N VAL A 226 23.68 12.52 -14.57
CA VAL A 226 24.44 11.28 -14.74
C VAL A 226 25.73 11.27 -13.92
N GLN A 227 26.48 12.37 -13.90
CA GLN A 227 27.73 12.49 -13.13
C GLN A 227 27.44 12.48 -11.64
N ARG A 228 26.40 13.20 -11.21
CA ARG A 228 25.96 13.20 -9.80
C ARG A 228 25.53 11.81 -9.34
N GLY A 229 24.82 11.08 -10.20
CA GLY A 229 24.41 9.69 -9.98
C GLY A 229 25.59 8.76 -9.70
N THR A 230 26.66 8.89 -10.52
CA THR A 230 27.88 8.07 -10.43
C THR A 230 28.82 8.51 -9.30
N THR A 231 29.00 9.82 -9.08
CA THR A 231 30.04 10.37 -8.18
C THR A 231 29.64 10.41 -6.71
N TYR A 232 28.36 10.65 -6.38
CA TYR A 232 27.91 10.83 -4.99
C TYR A 232 27.06 9.67 -4.45
N GLY A 233 27.12 8.50 -5.09
CA GLY A 233 26.58 7.27 -4.52
C GLY A 233 25.06 7.13 -4.58
N ILE A 234 24.37 7.88 -5.45
CA ILE A 234 22.95 7.64 -5.71
C ILE A 234 22.77 6.29 -6.45
N ASP A 235 23.73 5.83 -7.27
CA ASP A 235 23.64 4.53 -7.98
C ASP A 235 24.06 3.30 -7.17
N GLY A 236 24.79 3.47 -6.07
CA GLY A 236 25.18 2.36 -5.20
C GLY A 236 23.99 1.70 -4.51
N ALA A 237 22.83 2.34 -4.48
CA ALA A 237 21.62 1.84 -3.82
C ALA A 237 20.34 2.17 -4.62
N PHE A 238 20.43 2.36 -5.94
CA PHE A 238 19.26 2.58 -6.79
C PHE A 238 18.94 1.30 -7.58
N PRO A 239 17.70 0.79 -7.54
CA PRO A 239 16.50 1.29 -6.84
C PRO A 239 16.31 0.62 -5.47
N ASP A 240 17.40 0.50 -4.71
CA ASP A 240 17.50 -0.28 -3.47
C ASP A 240 17.08 0.51 -2.21
N SER A 241 17.00 1.84 -2.31
CA SER A 241 16.46 2.74 -1.28
C SER A 241 15.38 3.63 -1.87
N LEU A 242 14.28 3.85 -1.12
CA LEU A 242 13.17 4.73 -1.51
C LEU A 242 13.56 6.21 -1.37
N GLN A 243 14.47 6.64 -2.22
CA GLN A 243 14.86 8.04 -2.37
C GLN A 243 13.72 8.84 -3.02
N PRO A 244 13.64 10.18 -2.79
CA PRO A 244 12.61 11.03 -3.38
C PRO A 244 12.47 10.86 -4.89
N ALA A 245 13.58 10.83 -5.64
CA ALA A 245 13.57 10.61 -7.08
C ALA A 245 12.91 9.29 -7.50
N LEU A 246 13.17 8.19 -6.78
CA LEU A 246 12.53 6.89 -7.06
C LEU A 246 11.03 6.92 -6.75
N LEU A 247 10.63 7.61 -5.67
CA LEU A 247 9.21 7.83 -5.34
C LEU A 247 8.51 8.67 -6.40
N GLY A 248 9.19 9.65 -6.99
CA GLY A 248 8.71 10.44 -8.12
C GLY A 248 8.45 9.59 -9.36
N ILE A 249 9.39 8.69 -9.71
CA ILE A 249 9.22 7.74 -10.82
C ILE A 249 8.01 6.82 -10.59
N TYR A 250 7.87 6.26 -9.40
CA TYR A 250 6.70 5.42 -9.09
C TYR A 250 5.38 6.21 -9.11
N ARG A 251 5.40 7.49 -8.73
CA ARG A 251 4.23 8.37 -8.82
C ARG A 251 3.86 8.67 -10.27
N TRP A 252 4.85 8.91 -11.12
CA TRP A 252 4.64 9.05 -12.57
C TRP A 252 4.05 7.76 -13.16
N ALA A 253 4.63 6.60 -12.86
CA ALA A 253 4.14 5.32 -13.36
C ALA A 253 2.69 5.03 -12.93
N PHE A 254 2.32 5.41 -11.70
CA PHE A 254 0.94 5.37 -11.22
C PHE A 254 0.03 6.28 -12.04
N LYS A 255 0.43 7.52 -12.34
CA LYS A 255 -0.37 8.46 -13.13
C LYS A 255 -0.62 7.96 -14.56
N GLU A 256 0.35 7.29 -15.18
CA GLU A 256 0.18 6.70 -16.52
C GLU A 256 -0.70 5.44 -16.51
N TRP A 257 -0.89 4.81 -15.35
CA TRP A 257 -1.75 3.64 -15.19
C TRP A 257 -3.23 4.00 -15.01
N GLN A 258 -3.54 5.19 -14.46
CA GLN A 258 -4.91 5.68 -14.28
C GLN A 258 -5.49 6.24 -15.59
#